data_AF-A0A7C3KL33-F1
#
_entry.id   AF-A0A7C3KL33-F1
#
_cell.length_a   1.000
_cell.length_b   1.000
_cell.length_c   1.000
_cell.angle_alpha   90.00
_cell.angle_beta   90.00
_cell.angle_gamma   90.00
#
_symmetry.space_group_name_H-M   'P 1'
#
loop_
_entity.id
_entity.type
_entity.pdbx_description
1 polymer ?
#
loop_
_entity_poly.entity_id
_entity_poly.type
_entity_poly.pdbx_seq_one_letter_code
_entity_poly.pdbx_strand_id
1 'polypeptide(L)'
;MSRKNLFLFLAVLGFIAPYYFFLQVSEFDLNALFQQFSTSAILSGIAMDLLVSVLVYWFFMFTEAKKLEMKNPWVYLLATMFVGLSFALPLFLYFRERRLEKR
;
A
#
# COMPACT_ATOMS: atom_id res chain seq x y z
N MET A 1 20.38 10.68 -5.08
CA MET A 1 19.22 10.52 -4.16
C MET A 1 19.43 9.24 -3.37
N SER A 2 19.37 9.25 -2.03
CA SER A 2 19.51 8.03 -1.22
C SER A 2 18.27 7.13 -1.34
N ARG A 3 18.41 5.81 -1.16
CA ARG A 3 17.29 4.84 -1.26
C ARG A 3 16.10 5.22 -0.37
N LYS A 4 16.36 5.67 0.86
CA LYS A 4 15.32 6.18 1.77
C LYS A 4 14.57 7.38 1.19
N ASN A 5 15.25 8.36 0.61
CA ASN A 5 14.59 9.55 0.07
C ASN A 5 13.70 9.19 -1.12
N LEU A 6 14.13 8.22 -1.93
CA LEU A 6 13.32 7.67 -3.02
C LEU A 6 12.04 7.01 -2.47
N PHE A 7 12.15 6.14 -1.46
CA PHE A 7 10.96 5.51 -0.86
C PHE A 7 10.02 6.52 -0.20
N LEU A 8 10.55 7.56 0.44
CA LEU A 8 9.71 8.62 1.00
C LEU A 8 8.96 9.38 -0.10
N PHE A 9 9.65 9.73 -1.20
CA PHE A 9 9.02 10.36 -2.35
C PHE A 9 7.93 9.47 -2.98
N LEU A 10 8.22 8.18 -3.17
CA LEU A 10 7.25 7.21 -3.68
C LEU A 10 6.06 7.02 -2.74
N ALA A 11 6.24 7.11 -1.42
CA ALA A 11 5.14 7.09 -0.47
C ALA A 11 4.25 8.32 -0.66
N VAL A 12 4.82 9.52 -0.75
CA VAL A 12 4.04 10.74 -1.01
C VAL A 12 3.27 10.63 -2.32
N LEU A 13 3.90 10.17 -3.40
CA LEU A 13 3.20 9.92 -4.68
C LEU A 13 2.09 8.87 -4.54
N GLY A 14 2.38 7.77 -3.85
CA GLY A 14 1.45 6.67 -3.62
C GLY A 14 0.25 7.04 -2.75
N PHE A 15 0.36 8.13 -1.97
CA PHE A 15 -0.76 8.74 -1.25
C PHE A 15 -1.55 9.72 -2.13
N ILE A 16 -0.86 10.63 -2.82
CA ILE A 16 -1.49 11.70 -3.59
C ILE A 16 -2.25 11.14 -4.81
N ALA A 17 -1.63 10.22 -5.56
CA ALA A 17 -2.19 9.78 -6.83
C ALA A 17 -3.56 9.09 -6.68
N PRO A 18 -3.79 8.13 -5.76
CA PRO A 18 -5.11 7.54 -5.57
C PRO A 18 -6.12 8.57 -5.03
N TYR A 19 -5.73 9.40 -4.07
CA TYR A 19 -6.62 10.39 -3.47
C TYR A 19 -7.08 11.43 -4.48
N TYR A 20 -6.24 11.81 -5.44
CA TYR A 20 -6.65 12.68 -6.54
C TYR A 20 -7.85 12.14 -7.32
N PHE A 21 -7.92 10.83 -7.56
CA PHE A 21 -9.07 10.19 -8.22
C PHE A 21 -10.25 10.03 -7.27
N PHE A 22 -10.02 9.66 -6.00
CA PHE A 22 -11.11 9.52 -5.02
C PHE A 22 -11.83 10.85 -4.76
N LEU A 23 -11.12 11.97 -4.78
CA LEU A 23 -11.72 13.30 -4.61
C LEU A 23 -12.63 13.72 -5.78
N GLN A 24 -12.53 13.06 -6.94
CA GLN A 24 -13.41 13.31 -8.09
C GLN A 24 -14.72 12.52 -8.00
N VAL A 25 -14.82 11.56 -7.08
CA VAL A 25 -16.02 10.74 -6.89
C VAL A 25 -17.03 11.53 -6.06
N SER A 26 -18.14 11.92 -6.68
CA SER A 26 -19.18 12.73 -6.04
C SER A 26 -20.09 11.91 -5.12
N GLU A 27 -20.32 10.63 -5.45
CA GLU A 27 -21.10 9.69 -4.68
C GLU A 27 -20.37 8.35 -4.61
N PHE A 28 -20.13 7.87 -3.39
CA PHE A 28 -19.48 6.58 -3.18
C PHE A 28 -20.54 5.50 -2.96
N ASP A 29 -20.94 4.83 -4.04
CA ASP A 29 -21.84 3.68 -3.99
C ASP A 29 -21.05 2.36 -4.02
N LEU A 30 -20.99 1.71 -2.86
CA LEU A 30 -20.35 0.41 -2.70
C LEU A 30 -20.98 -0.67 -3.58
N ASN A 31 -22.30 -0.67 -3.74
CA ASN A 31 -22.99 -1.70 -4.55
C ASN A 31 -22.63 -1.56 -6.03
N ALA A 32 -22.62 -0.33 -6.55
CA ALA A 32 -22.21 -0.05 -7.92
C ALA A 32 -20.74 -0.46 -8.17
N LEU A 33 -19.85 -0.22 -7.20
CA LEU A 33 -18.46 -0.63 -7.26
C LEU A 33 -18.33 -2.17 -7.34
N PHE A 34 -19.01 -2.92 -6.46
CA PHE A 34 -19.00 -4.39 -6.52
C PHE A 34 -19.61 -4.93 -7.83
N GLN A 35 -20.64 -4.27 -8.35
CA GLN A 35 -21.22 -4.64 -9.64
C GLN A 35 -20.22 -4.44 -10.80
N GLN A 36 -19.47 -3.34 -10.80
CA GLN A 36 -18.42 -3.11 -11.81
C GLN A 36 -17.30 -4.17 -11.76
N PHE A 37 -16.86 -4.54 -10.56
CA PHE A 37 -15.86 -5.60 -10.40
C PHE A 37 -16.37 -6.99 -10.80
N SER A 38 -17.66 -7.28 -10.65
CA SER A 38 -18.21 -8.60 -11.02
C SER A 38 -18.56 -8.70 -12.51
N THR A 39 -18.91 -7.59 -13.15
CA THR A 39 -19.31 -7.56 -14.57
C THR A 39 -18.11 -7.44 -15.52
N SER A 40 -17.01 -6.83 -15.11
CA SER A 40 -15.82 -6.61 -15.94
C SER A 40 -14.66 -7.50 -15.53
N ALA A 41 -14.37 -8.52 -16.36
CA ALA A 41 -13.25 -9.45 -16.12
C ALA A 41 -11.89 -8.74 -15.99
N ILE A 42 -11.70 -7.61 -16.68
CA ILE A 42 -10.47 -6.80 -16.59
C ILE A 42 -10.37 -6.16 -15.21
N LEU A 43 -11.46 -5.56 -14.71
CA LEU A 43 -11.48 -4.95 -13.38
C LEU A 43 -11.32 -6.01 -12.29
N SER A 44 -11.97 -7.17 -12.43
CA SER A 44 -11.77 -8.30 -11.49
C SER A 44 -10.31 -8.75 -11.48
N GLY A 45 -9.68 -8.86 -12.67
CA GLY A 45 -8.28 -9.24 -12.80
C GLY A 45 -7.33 -8.27 -12.08
N ILE A 46 -7.52 -6.96 -12.28
CA ILE A 46 -6.74 -5.91 -11.59
C ILE A 46 -6.96 -5.97 -10.07
N ALA A 47 -8.20 -6.16 -9.63
CA ALA A 47 -8.51 -6.29 -8.21
C ALA A 47 -7.84 -7.53 -7.58
N MET A 48 -7.87 -8.67 -8.26
CA MET A 48 -7.24 -9.90 -7.80
C MET A 48 -5.71 -9.78 -7.76
N ASP A 49 -5.09 -9.18 -8.77
CA ASP A 49 -3.65 -8.91 -8.79
C ASP A 49 -3.23 -8.03 -7.60
N LEU A 50 -3.99 -6.97 -7.33
CA LEU A 50 -3.77 -6.11 -6.18
C LEU A 50 -3.95 -6.86 -4.84
N LEU A 51 -4.98 -7.70 -4.74
CA LEU A 51 -5.28 -8.47 -3.52
C LEU A 51 -4.15 -9.47 -3.21
N VAL A 52 -3.68 -10.21 -4.22
CA VAL A 52 -2.53 -11.12 -4.10
C VAL A 52 -1.28 -10.34 -3.71
N SER A 53 -1.02 -9.19 -4.35
CA SER A 53 0.11 -8.32 -4.04
C SER A 53 0.08 -7.81 -2.59
N VAL A 54 -1.10 -7.44 -2.07
CA VAL A 54 -1.29 -7.04 -0.67
C VAL A 54 -0.97 -8.19 0.29
N LEU A 55 -1.44 -9.40 0.01
CA LEU A 55 -1.17 -10.58 0.85
C LEU A 55 0.32 -10.91 0.91
N VAL A 56 0.98 -10.93 -0.25
CA VAL A 56 2.44 -11.13 -0.35
C VAL A 56 3.17 -10.03 0.40
N TYR A 57 2.76 -8.77 0.24
CA TYR A 57 3.33 -7.64 0.95
C TYR A 57 3.18 -7.77 2.47
N TRP A 58 2.02 -8.17 2.98
CA TRP A 58 1.82 -8.36 4.43
C TRP A 58 2.76 -9.43 4.98
N PHE A 59 2.89 -10.57 4.29
CA PHE A 59 3.85 -11.60 4.69
C PHE A 59 5.30 -11.07 4.70
N PHE A 60 5.71 -10.37 3.64
CA PHE A 60 7.02 -9.73 3.57
C PHE A 60 7.25 -8.71 4.69
N MET A 61 6.26 -7.86 4.94
CA MET A 61 6.30 -6.81 5.95
C MET A 61 6.49 -7.40 7.35
N PHE A 62 5.69 -8.40 7.74
CA PHE A 62 5.83 -9.02 9.06
C PHE A 62 7.14 -9.77 9.24
N THR A 63 7.60 -10.48 8.21
CA THR A 63 8.87 -11.23 8.27
C THR A 63 10.08 -10.31 8.39
N GLU A 64 10.15 -9.23 7.61
CA GLU A 64 11.23 -8.25 7.70
C GLU A 64 11.15 -7.41 8.99
N ALA A 65 9.95 -7.01 9.41
CA ALA A 65 9.78 -6.29 10.66
C ALA A 65 10.29 -7.09 11.87
N LYS A 66 10.07 -8.41 11.87
CA LYS A 66 10.60 -9.31 12.90
C LYS A 66 12.13 -9.39 12.85
N LYS A 67 12.74 -9.54 11.67
CA LYS A 67 14.21 -9.64 11.52
C LYS A 67 14.95 -8.36 11.93
N LEU A 68 14.32 -7.20 11.72
CA LEU A 68 14.88 -5.87 12.02
C LEU A 68 14.42 -5.30 13.37
N GLU A 69 13.71 -6.11 14.16
CA GLU A 69 13.16 -5.75 15.47
C GLU A 69 12.39 -4.41 15.42
N MET A 70 11.60 -4.24 14.35
CA MET A 70 10.79 -3.05 14.15
C MET A 70 9.61 -3.06 15.12
N LYS A 71 9.39 -1.92 15.79
CA LYS A 71 8.23 -1.74 16.65
C LYS A 71 7.00 -1.42 15.80
N ASN A 72 5.84 -1.96 16.20
CA ASN A 72 4.52 -1.64 15.65
C ASN A 72 4.32 -1.87 14.13
N PRO A 73 4.62 -3.07 13.58
CA PRO A 73 4.38 -3.39 12.17
C PRO A 73 2.91 -3.24 11.74
N TRP A 74 1.98 -3.37 12.69
CA TRP A 74 0.53 -3.17 12.49
C TRP A 74 0.17 -1.81 11.87
N VAL A 75 0.99 -0.77 12.05
CA VAL A 75 0.76 0.55 11.42
C VAL A 75 0.78 0.45 9.90
N TYR A 76 1.67 -0.38 9.32
CA TYR A 76 1.74 -0.57 7.87
C TYR A 76 0.57 -1.39 7.33
N LEU A 77 0.00 -2.28 8.16
CA LEU A 77 -1.23 -2.99 7.83
C LEU A 77 -2.40 -2.00 7.74
N LEU A 78 -2.57 -1.14 8.75
CA LEU A 78 -3.59 -0.08 8.73
C LEU A 78 -3.39 0.87 7.54
N ALA A 79 -2.15 1.28 7.26
CA ALA A 79 -1.85 2.10 6.09
C ALA A 79 -2.27 1.43 4.77
N THR A 80 -2.14 0.11 4.66
CA THR A 80 -2.58 -0.64 3.48
C THR A 80 -4.11 -0.62 3.34
N MET A 81 -4.84 -0.72 4.45
CA MET A 81 -6.30 -0.75 4.43
C MET A 81 -6.95 0.63 4.23
N PHE A 82 -6.39 1.68 4.85
CA PHE A 82 -6.98 3.03 4.80
C PHE A 82 -6.50 3.88 3.62
N VAL A 83 -5.32 3.59 3.06
CA VAL A 83 -4.72 4.38 1.97
C VAL A 83 -4.49 3.53 0.73
N GLY A 84 -3.94 2.33 0.90
CA GLY A 84 -3.64 1.41 -0.18
C GLY A 84 -2.20 0.94 -0.22
N LEU A 85 -1.95 -0.10 -1.01
CA LEU A 85 -0.62 -0.71 -1.15
C LEU A 85 0.43 0.27 -1.71
N SER A 86 0.02 1.14 -2.64
CA SER A 86 0.89 2.15 -3.28
C SER A 86 1.55 3.11 -2.30
N PHE A 87 0.91 3.38 -1.15
CA PHE A 87 1.48 4.19 -0.07
C PHE A 87 2.18 3.32 0.98
N ALA A 88 1.52 2.24 1.41
CA ALA A 88 1.98 1.44 2.54
C ALA A 88 3.33 0.76 2.27
N LEU A 89 3.52 0.20 1.07
CA LEU A 89 4.75 -0.47 0.66
C LEU A 89 5.97 0.47 0.69
N PRO A 90 6.00 1.60 -0.04
CA PRO A 90 7.15 2.51 0.00
C PRO A 90 7.35 3.12 1.38
N LEU A 91 6.29 3.38 2.16
CA LEU A 91 6.43 3.85 3.54
C LEU A 91 7.16 2.80 4.40
N PHE A 92 6.78 1.53 4.30
CA PHE A 92 7.48 0.45 4.99
C PHE A 92 8.94 0.35 4.57
N LEU A 93 9.22 0.40 3.27
CA LEU A 93 10.58 0.34 2.74
C LEU A 93 11.45 1.52 3.23
N TYR A 94 10.87 2.71 3.38
CA TYR A 94 11.56 3.87 3.97
C TYR A 94 12.01 3.59 5.41
N PHE A 95 11.11 3.12 6.28
CA PHE A 95 11.46 2.83 7.67
C PHE A 95 12.39 1.62 7.80
N ARG A 96 12.22 0.62 6.93
CA ARG A 96 13.15 -0.52 6.81
C ARG A 96 14.57 -0.03 6.53
N GLU A 97 14.75 0.85 5.54
CA GLU A 97 16.07 1.41 5.21
C GLU A 97 16.68 2.19 6.39
N ARG A 98 15.87 2.98 7.09
CA ARG A 98 16.32 3.71 8.30
C ARG A 98 16.76 2.79 9.44
N ARG A 99 16.21 1.57 9.52
CA ARG A 99 16.61 0.58 10.52
C ARG A 99 17.89 -0.13 10.10
N LEU A 100 18.04 -0.43 8.81
CA LEU A 100 19.27 -0.99 8.25
C LEU A 100 20.45 -0.04 8.39
N GLU A 101 20.27 1.27 8.18
CA GLU A 101 21.32 2.28 8.38
C GLU A 101 21.77 2.45 9.84
N LYS A 102 20.94 2.03 10.81
CA LYS A 102 21.22 2.15 12.25
C LYS A 102 21.83 0.89 12.86
N ARG A 103 21.85 -0.21 12.11
CA ARG A 103 22.44 -1.49 12.51
C ARG A 103 23.89 -1.52 12.07
#